data_AF-A0A9W8E2I0-F1
#
_entry.id   AF-A0A9W8E2I0-F1
#
_cell.length_a   1.000
_cell.length_b   1.000
_cell.length_c   1.000
_cell.angle_alpha   90.00
_cell.angle_beta   90.00
_cell.angle_gamma   90.00
#
_symmetry.space_group_name_H-M   'P 1'
#
loop_
_entity.id
_entity.type
_entity.pdbx_description
1 polymer ?
#
loop_
_entity_poly.entity_id
_entity_poly.type
_entity_poly.pdbx_seq_one_letter_code
_entity_poly.pdbx_strand_id
1 'polypeptide(L)'
;MPPLTAIGVRLATRQLNVITHHQRRGLRTSLAVASRKHTIAIARRAPTPTYAKYDPFLDLVASADQETQATARESPPVTTQRTPVIPGGIARPPGALRQDPGRGDDGERRWQAYRQLRCLHPNMPPENAVFRGLLRALVEHYRTRWIAQDPISIEPIVVVDRSLLHLSQADAVTRLRLVCNHWMVLRARAQTAYLATLDPSLRDDPAYSTLMLPTPEDMEVMVEALSVADLPANAHEVIVKMREWYRQPTHRALAALLQTHRRRRNVPALLAVVKDMRTWGVGHTTETLRPVLLTLARANMLEPLEKVVKLTYEHVVDIDAAILTDAAGQFTQRGNEAAVEYLYKLIVYHMPHLTTPLLEAWFRAVGALKRSDLGLDLFRRMVHHQRPFNEPLFELVLGQLVDARNYVAISEVHEEYIRQGFDLTIGTWRAFLEAAAQRGDVDQINLLLAVPEGLFMLRSPFQANRIVAGLLNHKQVHSAVRFLDVWVPNDFFLPHSLCRQLLDEATLTEDAELIDFAKSLVRFTERIHYRLSAQRRRREQKINQGPLRQRRRHLKR
;
A
#
# COMPACT_ATOMS: atom_id res chain seq x y z
N MET A 1 12.73 35.17 57.23
CA MET A 1 13.12 34.30 56.08
C MET A 1 12.16 34.58 54.94
N PRO A 2 12.60 35.10 53.77
CA PRO A 2 11.73 35.33 52.63
C PRO A 2 11.51 34.03 51.82
N PRO A 3 10.42 33.88 51.05
CA PRO A 3 10.02 32.60 50.48
C PRO A 3 10.83 32.26 49.21
N LEU A 4 11.38 31.05 49.19
CA LEU A 4 12.15 30.43 48.10
C LEU A 4 11.34 30.19 46.80
N THR A 5 10.04 30.52 46.78
CA THR A 5 9.15 30.28 45.62
C THR A 5 9.35 31.28 44.47
N ALA A 6 9.89 32.48 44.72
CA ALA A 6 10.08 33.48 43.67
C ALA A 6 11.33 33.24 42.78
N ILE A 7 12.32 32.48 43.28
CA ILE A 7 13.57 32.21 42.56
C ILE A 7 13.40 31.02 41.61
N GLY A 8 12.67 29.97 42.02
CA GLY A 8 12.36 28.81 41.17
C GLY A 8 11.52 29.16 39.93
N VAL A 9 10.50 30.02 40.10
CA VAL A 9 9.64 30.47 38.99
C VAL A 9 10.43 31.35 38.00
N ARG A 10 11.39 32.16 38.47
CA ARG A 10 12.25 33.00 37.62
C ARG A 10 13.32 32.21 36.85
N LEU A 11 13.78 31.07 37.38
CA LEU A 11 14.70 30.16 36.68
C LEU A 11 13.98 29.32 35.61
N ALA A 12 12.77 28.81 35.92
CA ALA A 12 11.95 28.07 34.95
C ALA A 12 11.49 28.95 33.78
N THR A 13 11.08 30.21 34.04
CA THR A 13 10.73 31.18 32.97
C THR A 13 11.94 31.63 32.17
N ARG A 14 13.16 31.68 32.74
CA ARG A 14 14.39 31.94 31.98
C ARG A 14 14.75 30.78 31.05
N GLN A 15 14.59 29.52 31.46
CA GLN A 15 14.87 28.37 30.60
C GLN A 15 13.82 28.21 29.47
N LEU A 16 12.54 28.44 29.75
CA LEU A 16 11.49 28.53 28.71
C LEU A 16 11.73 29.69 27.72
N ASN A 17 12.29 30.82 28.19
CA ASN A 17 12.66 31.92 27.31
C ASN A 17 13.90 31.64 26.45
N VAL A 18 14.86 30.81 26.91
CA VAL A 18 16.01 30.38 26.10
C VAL A 18 15.58 29.41 25.00
N ILE A 19 14.66 28.48 25.31
CA ILE A 19 14.08 27.55 24.33
C ILE A 19 13.27 28.34 23.28
N THR A 20 12.41 29.27 23.69
CA THR A 20 11.62 30.10 22.76
C THR A 20 12.47 31.12 21.99
N HIS A 21 13.60 31.60 22.52
CA HIS A 21 14.52 32.49 21.79
C HIS A 21 15.33 31.74 20.72
N HIS A 22 15.69 30.47 20.94
CA HIS A 22 16.27 29.63 19.88
C HIS A 22 15.21 29.27 18.82
N GLN A 23 13.97 28.97 19.22
CA GLN A 23 12.84 28.72 18.30
C GLN A 23 12.48 29.96 17.45
N ARG A 24 12.56 31.18 17.99
CA ARG A 24 12.30 32.43 17.23
C ARG A 24 13.42 32.84 16.27
N ARG A 25 14.66 32.40 16.50
CA ARG A 25 15.78 32.64 15.55
C ARG A 25 15.74 31.69 14.35
N GLY A 26 15.25 30.45 14.53
CA GLY A 26 14.99 29.52 13.43
C GLY A 26 13.89 29.98 12.47
N LEU A 27 12.89 30.72 12.98
CA LEU A 27 11.77 31.24 12.17
C LEU A 27 12.11 32.52 11.36
N ARG A 28 13.25 33.16 11.59
CA ARG A 28 13.65 34.39 10.86
C ARG A 28 14.72 34.17 9.79
N THR A 29 15.26 32.96 9.64
CA THR A 29 16.29 32.65 8.63
C THR A 29 15.77 31.80 7.46
N SER A 30 14.50 31.37 7.46
CA SER A 30 13.90 30.56 6.38
C SER A 30 13.01 31.33 5.39
N LEU A 31 12.88 32.65 5.53
CA LEU A 31 12.05 33.49 4.66
C LEU A 31 12.87 34.58 3.96
N ALA A 32 13.85 34.18 3.14
CA ALA A 32 14.36 35.01 2.05
C ALA A 32 15.19 34.17 1.06
N VAL A 33 14.80 34.21 -0.23
CA VAL A 33 15.58 33.82 -1.43
C VAL A 33 15.67 32.28 -1.65
N ALA A 34 15.19 31.66 -2.74
CA ALA A 34 15.29 32.06 -4.13
C ALA A 34 14.18 31.44 -5.00
N SER A 35 13.53 32.28 -5.81
CA SER A 35 12.93 31.87 -7.07
C SER A 35 14.02 31.30 -7.99
N ARG A 36 13.98 29.99 -8.29
CA ARG A 36 14.70 29.41 -9.43
C ARG A 36 13.72 28.73 -10.36
N LYS A 37 13.65 29.28 -11.57
CA LYS A 37 12.95 28.77 -12.75
C LYS A 37 13.30 27.29 -12.94
N HIS A 38 12.32 26.41 -12.85
CA HIS A 38 12.46 25.05 -13.32
C HIS A 38 12.47 25.07 -14.85
N THR A 39 13.67 24.88 -15.42
CA THR A 39 13.84 24.53 -16.82
C THR A 39 13.31 23.11 -16.98
N ILE A 40 12.14 22.96 -17.61
CA ILE A 40 11.57 21.68 -18.01
C ILE A 40 12.50 21.10 -19.09
N ALA A 41 13.37 20.17 -18.72
CA ALA A 41 13.99 19.28 -19.68
C ALA A 41 12.90 18.30 -20.14
N ILE A 42 12.37 18.53 -21.34
CA ILE A 42 11.51 17.58 -22.04
C ILE A 42 12.39 16.35 -22.33
N ALA A 43 12.35 15.37 -21.43
CA ALA A 43 12.91 14.05 -21.68
C ALA A 43 12.15 13.47 -22.88
N ARG A 44 12.83 13.34 -24.01
CA ARG A 44 12.34 12.60 -25.17
C ARG A 44 11.96 11.20 -24.68
N ARG A 45 10.69 10.80 -24.88
CA ARG A 45 10.23 9.44 -24.55
C ARG A 45 11.20 8.44 -25.18
N ALA A 46 11.79 7.57 -24.35
CA ALA A 46 12.56 6.44 -24.85
C ALA A 46 11.67 5.61 -25.80
N PRO A 47 12.23 5.04 -26.88
CA PRO A 47 11.46 4.19 -27.78
C PRO A 47 10.86 3.01 -26.99
N THR A 48 9.64 2.64 -27.33
CA THR A 48 8.94 1.48 -26.74
C THR A 48 9.83 0.24 -26.89
N PRO A 49 10.23 -0.44 -25.80
CA PRO A 49 11.12 -1.59 -25.90
C PRO A 49 10.48 -2.69 -26.75
N THR A 50 11.25 -3.25 -27.68
CA THR A 50 10.82 -4.35 -28.55
C THR A 50 11.15 -5.69 -27.89
N TYR A 51 10.12 -6.35 -27.36
CA TYR A 51 10.20 -7.55 -26.50
C TYR A 51 10.51 -8.87 -27.21
N ALA A 52 10.84 -8.86 -28.50
CA ALA A 52 10.90 -10.10 -29.28
C ALA A 52 11.99 -11.09 -28.84
N LYS A 53 12.97 -10.67 -28.02
CA LYS A 53 14.14 -11.49 -27.67
C LYS A 53 14.28 -11.86 -26.18
N TYR A 54 13.66 -11.12 -25.26
CA TYR A 54 13.78 -11.33 -23.82
C TYR A 54 12.46 -10.91 -23.13
N ASP A 55 11.72 -11.87 -22.58
CA ASP A 55 10.42 -11.64 -21.93
C ASP A 55 10.52 -12.04 -20.45
N PRO A 56 10.21 -11.12 -19.49
CA PRO A 56 10.20 -11.38 -18.06
C PRO A 56 9.43 -12.61 -17.60
N PHE A 57 8.44 -13.01 -18.39
CA PHE A 57 7.39 -13.95 -17.99
C PHE A 57 7.58 -15.36 -18.57
N LEU A 58 8.66 -15.60 -19.31
CA LEU A 58 8.97 -16.88 -19.95
C LEU A 58 8.91 -18.07 -18.99
N ASP A 59 9.67 -17.99 -17.90
CA ASP A 59 9.76 -19.06 -16.91
C ASP A 59 8.47 -19.19 -16.09
N LEU A 60 7.79 -18.07 -15.88
CA LEU A 60 6.53 -17.95 -15.14
C LEU A 60 5.36 -18.61 -15.87
N VAL A 61 5.28 -18.39 -17.18
CA VAL A 61 4.28 -19.04 -18.04
C VAL A 61 4.63 -20.52 -18.18
N ALA A 62 5.91 -20.87 -18.33
CA ALA A 62 6.33 -22.26 -18.43
C ALA A 62 6.05 -23.06 -17.13
N SER A 63 6.29 -22.46 -15.94
CA SER A 63 5.98 -23.09 -14.66
C SER A 63 4.47 -23.23 -14.43
N ALA A 64 3.68 -22.22 -14.81
CA ALA A 64 2.22 -22.29 -14.74
C ALA A 64 1.67 -23.37 -15.70
N ASP A 65 2.22 -23.49 -16.91
CA ASP A 65 1.86 -24.54 -17.87
C ASP A 65 2.22 -25.94 -17.32
N GLN A 66 3.34 -26.08 -16.59
CA GLN A 66 3.74 -27.34 -15.94
C GLN A 66 2.83 -27.72 -14.75
N GLU A 67 2.46 -26.78 -13.88
CA GLU A 67 1.52 -27.03 -12.78
C GLU A 67 0.10 -27.36 -13.30
N THR A 68 -0.33 -26.71 -14.37
CA THR A 68 -1.61 -27.00 -15.04
C THR A 68 -1.58 -28.39 -15.69
N GLN A 69 -0.45 -28.81 -16.26
CA GLN A 69 -0.28 -30.17 -16.79
C GLN A 69 -0.16 -31.23 -15.70
N ALA A 70 0.46 -30.91 -14.57
CA ALA A 70 0.55 -31.80 -13.42
C ALA A 70 -0.85 -32.08 -12.81
N THR A 71 -1.67 -31.03 -12.68
CA THR A 71 -3.07 -31.16 -12.22
C THR A 71 -3.99 -31.81 -13.25
N ALA A 72 -3.76 -31.61 -14.55
CA ALA A 72 -4.52 -32.28 -15.61
C ALA A 72 -4.19 -33.79 -15.75
N ARG A 73 -2.99 -34.23 -15.35
CA ARG A 73 -2.58 -35.65 -15.37
C ARG A 73 -3.25 -36.51 -14.29
N GLU A 74 -3.85 -35.91 -13.27
CA GLU A 74 -4.65 -36.63 -12.26
C GLU A 74 -6.10 -36.90 -12.72
N SER A 75 -6.49 -36.41 -13.89
CA SER A 75 -7.79 -36.70 -14.51
C SER A 75 -7.64 -37.80 -15.58
N PRO A 76 -8.53 -38.82 -15.63
CA PRO A 76 -8.43 -39.88 -16.63
C PRO A 76 -8.60 -39.33 -18.05
N PRO A 77 -7.86 -39.85 -19.05
CA PRO A 77 -7.82 -39.28 -20.37
C PRO A 77 -9.16 -39.43 -21.08
N VAL A 78 -9.75 -38.30 -21.49
CA VAL A 78 -10.86 -38.28 -22.45
C VAL A 78 -10.27 -38.27 -23.86
N THR A 79 -10.34 -39.42 -24.53
CA THR A 79 -10.02 -39.57 -25.95
C THR A 79 -10.92 -38.67 -26.80
N THR A 80 -10.34 -37.65 -27.42
CA THR A 80 -10.96 -36.92 -28.53
C THR A 80 -10.18 -37.18 -29.81
N GLN A 81 -10.92 -37.59 -30.84
CA GLN A 81 -10.41 -37.97 -32.15
C GLN A 81 -9.78 -36.77 -32.88
N ARG A 82 -8.64 -37.03 -33.52
CA ARG A 82 -7.91 -36.08 -34.38
C ARG A 82 -8.66 -35.89 -35.71
N THR A 83 -8.93 -34.64 -36.08
CA THR A 83 -9.23 -34.23 -37.46
C THR A 83 -7.93 -33.86 -38.20
N PRO A 84 -7.83 -34.10 -39.52
CA PRO A 84 -6.59 -33.96 -40.27
C PRO A 84 -6.28 -32.49 -40.63
N VAL A 85 -4.98 -32.18 -40.62
CA VAL A 85 -4.38 -30.89 -40.98
C VAL A 85 -4.22 -30.80 -42.50
N ILE A 86 -4.68 -29.70 -43.10
CA ILE A 86 -4.40 -29.34 -44.50
C ILE A 86 -3.14 -28.47 -44.54
N PRO A 87 -2.12 -28.77 -45.37
CA PRO A 87 -0.92 -27.96 -45.50
C PRO A 87 -1.13 -26.87 -46.55
N GLY A 88 -0.89 -25.61 -46.18
CA GLY A 88 -0.94 -24.47 -47.10
C GLY A 88 0.10 -23.43 -46.72
N GLY A 89 1.35 -23.68 -47.07
CA GLY A 89 2.42 -22.69 -47.00
C GLY A 89 2.39 -21.77 -48.22
N ILE A 90 2.48 -20.47 -48.00
CA ILE A 90 2.89 -19.51 -49.03
C ILE A 90 4.03 -18.67 -48.46
N ALA A 91 5.16 -18.71 -49.17
CA ALA A 91 6.39 -18.00 -48.86
C ALA A 91 6.21 -16.47 -48.96
N ARG A 92 6.83 -15.74 -48.03
CA ARG A 92 7.06 -14.28 -48.13
C ARG A 92 8.36 -14.01 -48.90
N PRO A 93 8.41 -13.03 -49.82
CA PRO A 93 9.67 -12.46 -50.28
C PRO A 93 10.17 -11.39 -49.28
N PRO A 94 11.48 -11.11 -49.23
CA PRO A 94 12.08 -10.23 -48.24
C PRO A 94 12.11 -8.76 -48.70
N GLY A 95 12.02 -7.85 -47.72
CA GLY A 95 12.65 -6.53 -47.80
C GLY A 95 11.75 -5.36 -48.20
N ALA A 96 11.32 -4.58 -47.21
CA ALA A 96 11.38 -3.11 -47.26
C ALA A 96 11.16 -2.56 -45.83
N LEU A 97 12.24 -2.04 -45.23
CA LEU A 97 12.17 -1.12 -44.11
C LEU A 97 11.44 0.14 -44.59
N ARG A 98 10.16 0.29 -44.24
CA ARG A 98 9.46 1.57 -44.38
C ARG A 98 9.52 2.33 -43.06
N GLN A 99 10.17 3.48 -43.12
CA GLN A 99 10.10 4.54 -42.12
C GLN A 99 8.64 5.01 -42.02
N ASP A 100 8.20 5.21 -40.79
CA ASP A 100 6.87 5.72 -40.41
C ASP A 100 6.76 7.21 -40.79
N PRO A 101 5.86 7.64 -41.71
CA PRO A 101 5.60 9.04 -41.92
C PRO A 101 4.26 9.44 -41.28
N GLY A 102 4.31 10.44 -40.41
CA GLY A 102 3.22 11.41 -40.25
C GLY A 102 1.95 10.93 -39.55
N ARG A 103 1.92 11.05 -38.22
CA ARG A 103 0.71 10.91 -37.37
C ARG A 103 -0.31 12.07 -37.52
N GLY A 104 -0.28 12.82 -38.62
CA GLY A 104 -1.04 14.06 -38.83
C GLY A 104 -2.17 13.99 -39.87
N ASP A 105 -1.96 13.31 -41.00
CA ASP A 105 -2.84 13.47 -42.18
C ASP A 105 -3.92 12.38 -42.33
N ASP A 106 -3.74 11.21 -41.73
CA ASP A 106 -4.67 10.08 -41.89
C ASP A 106 -6.03 10.30 -41.22
N GLY A 107 -6.07 11.08 -40.13
CA GLY A 107 -7.31 11.42 -39.43
C GLY A 107 -8.20 12.32 -40.28
N GLU A 108 -7.61 13.30 -40.96
CA GLU A 108 -8.35 14.26 -41.80
C GLU A 108 -8.82 13.60 -43.11
N ARG A 109 -7.99 12.72 -43.71
CA ARG A 109 -8.40 11.90 -44.87
C ARG A 109 -9.53 10.93 -44.53
N ARG A 110 -9.48 10.25 -43.39
CA ARG A 110 -10.57 9.40 -42.89
C ARG A 110 -11.85 10.19 -42.63
N TRP A 111 -11.72 11.41 -42.10
CA TRP A 111 -12.86 12.28 -41.83
C TRP A 111 -13.49 12.84 -43.11
N GLN A 112 -12.68 13.20 -44.10
CA GLN A 112 -13.17 13.61 -45.42
C GLN A 112 -13.85 12.44 -46.16
N ALA A 113 -13.27 11.23 -46.11
CA ALA A 113 -13.90 10.03 -46.66
C ALA A 113 -15.23 9.69 -45.96
N TYR A 114 -15.29 9.83 -44.63
CA TYR A 114 -16.52 9.64 -43.85
C TYR A 114 -17.61 10.68 -44.22
N ARG A 115 -17.24 11.95 -44.41
CA ARG A 115 -18.18 13.00 -44.86
C ARG A 115 -18.73 12.69 -46.26
N GLN A 116 -17.86 12.31 -47.19
CA GLN A 116 -18.27 11.93 -48.55
C GLN A 116 -19.21 10.71 -48.53
N LEU A 117 -18.94 9.72 -47.67
CA LEU A 117 -19.80 8.55 -47.50
C LEU A 117 -21.14 8.86 -46.86
N ARG A 118 -21.21 9.81 -45.91
CA ARG A 118 -22.46 10.27 -45.33
C ARG A 118 -23.34 11.00 -46.36
N CYS A 119 -22.72 11.72 -47.30
CA CYS A 119 -23.44 12.32 -48.42
C CYS A 119 -24.03 11.26 -49.37
N LEU A 120 -23.38 10.11 -49.53
CA LEU A 120 -23.85 8.99 -50.36
C LEU A 120 -24.84 8.05 -49.63
N HIS A 121 -24.77 7.99 -48.29
CA HIS A 121 -25.63 7.16 -47.46
C HIS A 121 -26.17 7.96 -46.25
N PRO A 122 -27.30 8.69 -46.39
CA PRO A 122 -27.82 9.61 -45.38
C PRO A 122 -28.20 8.97 -44.04
N ASN A 123 -28.46 7.67 -44.04
CA ASN A 123 -28.86 6.88 -42.87
C ASN A 123 -27.68 6.42 -42.00
N MET A 124 -26.46 6.88 -42.27
CA MET A 124 -25.28 6.52 -41.50
C MET A 124 -25.27 7.27 -40.15
N PRO A 125 -25.33 6.58 -38.99
CA PRO A 125 -25.59 7.22 -37.71
C PRO A 125 -24.41 8.07 -37.21
N PRO A 126 -24.65 9.25 -36.57
CA PRO A 126 -23.61 10.13 -36.05
C PRO A 126 -23.00 9.67 -34.69
N GLU A 127 -23.03 8.36 -34.39
CA GLU A 127 -23.27 7.84 -33.03
C GLU A 127 -22.07 7.60 -32.11
N ASN A 128 -20.82 7.79 -32.55
CA ASN A 128 -19.67 7.47 -31.69
C ASN A 128 -19.67 8.27 -30.36
N ALA A 129 -20.09 9.53 -30.36
CA ALA A 129 -20.13 10.36 -29.15
C ALA A 129 -21.25 9.93 -28.18
N VAL A 130 -22.43 9.59 -28.68
CA VAL A 130 -23.58 9.15 -27.86
C VAL A 130 -23.31 7.78 -27.26
N PHE A 131 -22.78 6.85 -28.04
CA PHE A 131 -22.39 5.52 -27.57
C PHE A 131 -21.26 5.58 -26.53
N ARG A 132 -20.21 6.38 -26.75
CA ARG A 132 -19.17 6.64 -25.74
C ARG A 132 -19.75 7.27 -24.48
N GLY A 133 -20.67 8.22 -24.62
CA GLY A 133 -21.37 8.85 -23.50
C GLY A 133 -22.16 7.83 -22.67
N LEU A 134 -22.90 6.94 -23.32
CA LEU A 134 -23.67 5.87 -22.67
C LEU A 134 -22.77 4.85 -21.98
N LEU A 135 -21.69 4.38 -22.63
CA LEU A 135 -20.74 3.47 -22.00
C LEU A 135 -20.02 4.13 -20.81
N ARG A 136 -19.60 5.39 -20.94
CA ARG A 136 -18.98 6.14 -19.82
C ARG A 136 -19.96 6.35 -18.68
N ALA A 137 -21.22 6.68 -18.98
CA ALA A 137 -22.28 6.79 -17.97
C ALA A 137 -22.51 5.46 -17.24
N LEU A 138 -22.49 4.33 -17.97
CA LEU A 138 -22.56 2.99 -17.36
C LEU A 138 -21.33 2.68 -16.51
N VAL A 139 -20.12 2.96 -17.01
CA VAL A 139 -18.86 2.79 -16.25
C VAL A 139 -18.89 3.59 -14.96
N GLU A 140 -19.31 4.85 -15.02
CA GLU A 140 -19.38 5.74 -13.86
C GLU A 140 -20.47 5.31 -12.88
N HIS A 141 -21.62 4.85 -13.36
CA HIS A 141 -22.66 4.25 -12.55
C HIS A 141 -22.14 3.02 -11.78
N TYR A 142 -21.35 2.16 -12.42
CA TYR A 142 -20.73 1.02 -11.75
C TYR A 142 -19.64 1.45 -10.77
N ARG A 143 -18.77 2.40 -11.12
CA ARG A 143 -17.73 2.94 -10.22
C ARG A 143 -18.34 3.50 -8.94
N THR A 144 -19.35 4.37 -9.07
CA THR A 144 -20.01 5.03 -7.93
C THR A 144 -20.76 4.05 -7.04
N ARG A 145 -21.46 3.04 -7.58
CA ARG A 145 -22.13 2.00 -6.75
C ARG A 145 -21.16 1.02 -6.09
N TRP A 146 -20.01 0.72 -6.69
CA TRP A 146 -18.97 -0.10 -6.07
C TRP A 146 -18.16 0.66 -5.02
N ILE A 147 -17.88 1.95 -5.27
CA ILE A 147 -17.17 2.83 -4.32
C ILE A 147 -18.06 3.16 -3.12
N ALA A 148 -19.40 3.14 -3.23
CA ALA A 148 -20.31 3.34 -2.08
C ALA A 148 -20.19 2.30 -0.93
N GLN A 149 -19.25 1.35 -1.01
CA GLN A 149 -18.80 0.52 0.12
C GLN A 149 -17.60 1.11 0.91
N ASP A 150 -17.07 2.29 0.53
CA ASP A 150 -16.16 3.15 1.31
C ASP A 150 -16.40 4.65 0.94
N PRO A 151 -16.64 5.56 1.89
CA PRO A 151 -17.23 6.87 1.58
C PRO A 151 -16.17 7.91 1.19
N ILE A 152 -16.02 8.20 -0.09
CA ILE A 152 -15.45 9.49 -0.54
C ILE A 152 -16.35 10.09 -1.62
N SER A 153 -16.83 11.29 -1.32
CA SER A 153 -17.74 12.09 -2.14
C SER A 153 -17.05 12.60 -3.41
N ILE A 154 -17.60 12.26 -4.58
CA ILE A 154 -17.34 12.96 -5.84
C ILE A 154 -18.71 13.22 -6.50
N GLU A 155 -19.03 14.48 -6.76
CA GLU A 155 -20.23 14.88 -7.49
C GLU A 155 -20.11 14.50 -8.99
N PRO A 156 -21.15 13.89 -9.61
CA PRO A 156 -21.09 13.55 -11.03
C PRO A 156 -21.72 14.63 -11.90
N ILE A 157 -20.93 15.20 -12.81
CA ILE A 157 -21.42 15.86 -14.03
C ILE A 157 -21.44 14.82 -15.15
N VAL A 158 -22.52 14.02 -15.25
CA VAL A 158 -22.99 13.41 -16.51
C VAL A 158 -24.50 13.21 -16.35
N VAL A 159 -25.30 13.73 -17.29
CA VAL A 159 -26.73 13.43 -17.38
C VAL A 159 -26.87 11.95 -17.77
N VAL A 160 -26.87 11.08 -16.78
CA VAL A 160 -27.24 9.67 -16.93
C VAL A 160 -28.75 9.61 -17.08
N ASP A 161 -29.24 8.98 -18.14
CA ASP A 161 -30.67 8.71 -18.30
C ASP A 161 -31.19 8.00 -17.03
N ARG A 162 -32.17 8.61 -16.36
CA ARG A 162 -32.72 8.13 -15.08
C ARG A 162 -33.28 6.71 -15.20
N SER A 163 -33.62 6.27 -16.42
CA SER A 163 -34.04 4.89 -16.71
C SER A 163 -32.99 3.84 -16.30
N LEU A 164 -31.69 4.18 -16.32
CA LEU A 164 -30.60 3.27 -15.95
C LEU A 164 -30.45 3.09 -14.43
N LEU A 165 -30.96 4.01 -13.61
CA LEU A 165 -30.85 3.95 -12.15
C LEU A 165 -31.72 2.84 -11.53
N HIS A 166 -32.75 2.39 -12.25
CA HIS A 166 -33.73 1.38 -11.80
C HIS A 166 -33.38 -0.05 -12.22
N LEU A 167 -32.32 -0.26 -13.01
CA LEU A 167 -31.93 -1.61 -13.43
C LEU A 167 -31.27 -2.38 -12.27
N SER A 168 -31.62 -3.67 -12.17
CA SER A 168 -30.87 -4.59 -11.32
C SER A 168 -29.43 -4.72 -11.83
N GLN A 169 -28.49 -5.04 -10.94
CA GLN A 169 -27.09 -5.23 -11.32
C GLN A 169 -26.93 -6.31 -12.41
N ALA A 170 -27.69 -7.40 -12.32
CA ALA A 170 -27.66 -8.49 -13.29
C ALA A 170 -28.18 -8.07 -14.68
N ASP A 171 -29.25 -7.28 -14.73
CA ASP A 171 -29.81 -6.78 -15.99
C ASP A 171 -28.87 -5.78 -16.66
N ALA A 172 -28.27 -4.90 -15.88
CA ALA A 172 -27.29 -3.93 -16.39
C ALA A 172 -26.04 -4.64 -16.94
N VAL A 173 -25.54 -5.71 -16.30
CA VAL A 173 -24.42 -6.52 -16.80
C VAL A 173 -24.80 -7.22 -18.10
N THR A 174 -26.00 -7.80 -18.17
CA THR A 174 -26.50 -8.48 -19.37
C THR A 174 -26.65 -7.51 -20.54
N ARG A 175 -27.22 -6.32 -20.29
CA ARG A 175 -27.37 -5.25 -21.29
C ARG A 175 -26.02 -4.73 -21.76
N LEU A 176 -25.06 -4.51 -20.85
CA LEU A 176 -23.71 -4.09 -21.23
C LEU A 176 -23.05 -5.10 -22.18
N ARG A 177 -23.09 -6.38 -21.84
CA ARG A 177 -22.57 -7.45 -22.70
C ARG A 177 -23.24 -7.45 -24.07
N LEU A 178 -24.56 -7.34 -24.11
CA LEU A 178 -25.33 -7.30 -25.36
C LEU A 178 -24.98 -6.07 -26.20
N VAL A 179 -24.88 -4.89 -25.60
CA VAL A 179 -24.54 -3.63 -26.28
C VAL A 179 -23.14 -3.69 -26.88
N CYS A 180 -22.13 -4.15 -26.13
CA CYS A 180 -20.77 -4.31 -26.64
C CYS A 180 -20.74 -5.30 -27.83
N ASN A 181 -21.36 -6.47 -27.68
CA ASN A 181 -21.40 -7.48 -28.74
C ASN A 181 -22.17 -6.98 -29.98
N HIS A 182 -23.32 -6.36 -29.77
CA HIS A 182 -24.14 -5.85 -30.87
C HIS A 182 -23.42 -4.75 -31.64
N TRP A 183 -22.77 -3.81 -30.94
CA TRP A 183 -21.98 -2.77 -31.57
C TRP A 183 -20.84 -3.33 -32.42
N MET A 184 -20.07 -4.29 -31.88
CA MET A 184 -19.00 -4.95 -32.64
C MET A 184 -19.54 -5.64 -33.91
N VAL A 185 -20.65 -6.39 -33.79
CA VAL A 185 -21.26 -7.11 -34.92
C VAL A 185 -21.81 -6.13 -35.97
N LEU A 186 -22.51 -5.07 -35.56
CA LEU A 186 -23.05 -4.06 -36.46
C LEU A 186 -21.93 -3.36 -37.24
N ARG A 187 -20.87 -2.93 -36.55
CA ARG A 187 -19.74 -2.25 -37.18
C ARG A 187 -18.96 -3.18 -38.12
N ALA A 188 -18.78 -4.44 -37.75
CA ALA A 188 -18.17 -5.43 -38.64
C ALA A 188 -19.02 -5.66 -39.91
N ARG A 189 -20.35 -5.78 -39.79
CA ARG A 189 -21.25 -5.90 -40.96
C ARG A 189 -21.21 -4.64 -41.84
N ALA A 190 -21.22 -3.47 -41.23
CA ALA A 190 -21.09 -2.19 -41.94
C ALA A 190 -19.75 -2.11 -42.69
N GLN A 191 -18.65 -2.59 -42.09
CA GLN A 191 -17.35 -2.67 -42.76
C GLN A 191 -17.39 -3.63 -43.97
N THR A 192 -17.97 -4.81 -43.83
CA THR A 192 -18.09 -5.77 -44.95
C THR A 192 -18.92 -5.18 -46.09
N ALA A 193 -20.07 -4.57 -45.79
CA ALA A 193 -20.91 -3.92 -46.79
C ALA A 193 -20.19 -2.75 -47.47
N TYR A 194 -19.46 -1.95 -46.71
CA TYR A 194 -18.66 -0.84 -47.23
C TYR A 194 -17.52 -1.32 -48.14
N LEU A 195 -16.75 -2.33 -47.75
CA LEU A 195 -15.69 -2.86 -48.60
C LEU A 195 -16.22 -3.47 -49.90
N ALA A 196 -17.44 -4.01 -49.88
CA ALA A 196 -18.09 -4.54 -51.08
C ALA A 196 -18.44 -3.46 -52.11
N THR A 197 -18.66 -2.20 -51.69
CA THR A 197 -18.95 -1.07 -52.60
C THR A 197 -17.69 -0.41 -53.15
N LEU A 198 -16.52 -0.66 -52.56
CA LEU A 198 -15.25 -0.14 -53.03
C LEU A 198 -14.68 -0.94 -54.20
N ASP A 199 -13.96 -0.22 -55.07
CA ASP A 199 -13.07 -0.81 -56.07
C ASP A 199 -12.08 -1.78 -55.40
N PRO A 200 -11.83 -2.97 -55.96
CA PRO A 200 -10.89 -3.95 -55.40
C PRO A 200 -9.53 -3.37 -55.01
N SER A 201 -9.01 -2.41 -55.78
CA SER A 201 -7.72 -1.76 -55.52
C SER A 201 -7.68 -0.94 -54.22
N LEU A 202 -8.84 -0.52 -53.70
CA LEU A 202 -8.97 0.28 -52.47
C LEU A 202 -9.31 -0.56 -51.24
N ARG A 203 -9.71 -1.83 -51.42
CA ARG A 203 -10.17 -2.69 -50.30
C ARG A 203 -9.05 -3.03 -49.32
N ASP A 204 -7.85 -3.22 -49.84
CA ASP A 204 -6.68 -3.62 -49.05
C ASP A 204 -5.93 -2.43 -48.45
N ASP A 205 -6.31 -1.19 -48.79
CA ASP A 205 -5.71 0.01 -48.23
C ASP A 205 -6.10 0.15 -46.73
N PRO A 206 -5.12 0.25 -45.82
CA PRO A 206 -5.34 0.46 -44.38
C PRO A 206 -6.23 1.64 -44.01
N ALA A 207 -6.37 2.63 -44.89
CA ALA A 207 -7.25 3.79 -44.68
C ALA A 207 -8.74 3.40 -44.75
N TYR A 208 -9.09 2.41 -45.57
CA TYR A 208 -10.48 2.00 -45.83
C TYR A 208 -10.85 0.69 -45.11
N SER A 209 -9.89 -0.20 -44.86
CA SER A 209 -10.13 -1.52 -44.25
C SER A 209 -10.63 -1.48 -42.80
N THR A 210 -10.51 -0.35 -42.12
CA THR A 210 -11.01 -0.17 -40.74
C THR A 210 -11.99 1.01 -40.57
N LEU A 211 -12.46 1.62 -41.66
CA LEU A 211 -13.20 2.89 -41.60
C LEU A 211 -14.53 2.81 -40.82
N MET A 212 -15.25 1.70 -40.97
CA MET A 212 -16.55 1.46 -40.33
C MET A 212 -16.43 0.66 -39.03
N LEU A 213 -15.25 0.16 -38.69
CA LEU A 213 -15.02 -0.60 -37.46
C LEU A 213 -15.08 0.32 -36.22
N PRO A 214 -15.36 -0.22 -35.01
CA PRO A 214 -15.25 0.56 -33.78
C PRO A 214 -13.82 1.06 -33.63
N THR A 215 -13.62 2.33 -33.30
CA THR A 215 -12.27 2.87 -33.14
C THR A 215 -11.54 2.20 -31.97
N PRO A 216 -10.20 2.22 -31.93
CA PRO A 216 -9.44 1.69 -30.79
C PRO A 216 -9.92 2.25 -29.43
N GLU A 217 -10.25 3.54 -29.39
CA GLU A 217 -10.80 4.21 -28.20
C GLU A 217 -12.18 3.67 -27.80
N ASP A 218 -13.06 3.36 -28.77
CA ASP A 218 -14.36 2.76 -28.47
C ASP A 218 -14.19 1.37 -27.85
N MET A 219 -13.26 0.59 -28.39
CA MET A 219 -12.94 -0.76 -27.90
C MET A 219 -12.30 -0.71 -26.51
N GLU A 220 -11.41 0.25 -26.24
CA GLU A 220 -10.88 0.49 -24.90
C GLU A 220 -11.97 0.75 -23.87
N VAL A 221 -12.93 1.62 -24.20
CA VAL A 221 -14.05 1.93 -23.30
C VAL A 221 -14.93 0.69 -23.07
N MET A 222 -15.14 -0.14 -24.09
CA MET A 222 -15.84 -1.42 -23.91
C MET A 222 -15.08 -2.36 -22.98
N VAL A 223 -13.78 -2.53 -23.18
CA VAL A 223 -12.93 -3.38 -22.34
C VAL A 223 -12.93 -2.89 -20.90
N GLU A 224 -12.83 -1.58 -20.69
CA GLU A 224 -12.90 -0.96 -19.36
C GLU A 224 -14.26 -1.20 -18.72
N ALA A 225 -15.36 -1.02 -19.45
CA ALA A 225 -16.72 -1.26 -18.96
C ALA A 225 -16.95 -2.74 -18.60
N LEU A 226 -16.59 -3.66 -19.49
CA LEU A 226 -16.70 -5.10 -19.26
C LEU A 226 -15.80 -5.55 -18.10
N SER A 227 -14.61 -4.97 -17.98
CA SER A 227 -13.71 -5.19 -16.85
C SER A 227 -14.33 -4.72 -15.53
N VAL A 228 -14.89 -3.50 -15.49
CA VAL A 228 -15.56 -2.97 -14.29
C VAL A 228 -16.77 -3.83 -13.91
N ALA A 229 -17.54 -4.30 -14.89
CA ALA A 229 -18.66 -5.22 -14.72
C ALA A 229 -18.25 -6.68 -14.42
N ASP A 230 -16.96 -6.93 -14.25
CA ASP A 230 -16.40 -8.25 -13.94
C ASP A 230 -16.72 -9.32 -15.02
N LEU A 231 -16.58 -8.96 -16.29
CA LEU A 231 -16.77 -9.84 -17.45
C LEU A 231 -15.46 -10.02 -18.24
N PRO A 232 -14.42 -10.66 -17.66
CA PRO A 232 -13.10 -10.73 -18.30
C PRO A 232 -13.07 -11.53 -19.61
N ALA A 233 -13.93 -12.55 -19.76
CA ALA A 233 -14.01 -13.31 -21.01
C ALA A 233 -14.47 -12.42 -22.18
N ASN A 234 -15.54 -11.63 -21.97
CA ASN A 234 -16.01 -10.70 -23.00
C ASN A 234 -15.02 -9.54 -23.22
N ALA A 235 -14.38 -9.04 -22.17
CA ALA A 235 -13.31 -8.05 -22.32
C ALA A 235 -12.14 -8.60 -23.15
N HIS A 236 -11.77 -9.86 -22.95
CA HIS A 236 -10.75 -10.53 -23.74
C HIS A 236 -11.17 -10.74 -25.20
N GLU A 237 -12.42 -11.13 -25.48
CA GLU A 237 -12.96 -11.20 -26.85
C GLU A 237 -12.82 -9.87 -27.60
N VAL A 238 -13.13 -8.75 -26.92
CA VAL A 238 -12.96 -7.40 -27.50
C VAL A 238 -11.49 -7.12 -27.81
N ILE A 239 -10.56 -7.48 -26.92
CA ILE A 239 -9.11 -7.32 -27.13
C ILE A 239 -8.62 -8.15 -28.32
N VAL A 240 -9.10 -9.39 -28.47
CA VAL A 240 -8.76 -10.24 -29.63
C VAL A 240 -9.26 -9.60 -30.92
N LYS A 241 -10.49 -9.09 -30.95
CA LYS A 241 -11.02 -8.34 -32.12
C LYS A 241 -10.22 -7.07 -32.40
N MET A 242 -9.81 -6.36 -31.35
CA MET A 242 -8.98 -5.16 -31.48
C MET A 242 -7.64 -5.49 -32.15
N ARG A 243 -7.03 -6.63 -31.79
CA ARG A 243 -5.82 -7.13 -32.45
C ARG A 243 -6.08 -7.51 -33.91
N GLU A 244 -7.16 -8.23 -34.19
CA GLU A 244 -7.53 -8.64 -35.55
C GLU A 244 -7.68 -7.41 -36.47
N TRP A 245 -8.30 -6.34 -35.97
CA TRP A 245 -8.62 -5.16 -36.78
C TRP A 245 -7.49 -4.11 -36.83
N TYR A 246 -6.74 -3.93 -35.75
CA TYR A 246 -5.78 -2.84 -35.59
C TYR A 246 -4.33 -3.29 -35.33
N ARG A 247 -4.05 -4.59 -35.48
CA ARG A 247 -2.76 -5.28 -35.27
C ARG A 247 -2.28 -5.35 -33.82
N GLN A 248 -2.53 -4.34 -32.99
CA GLN A 248 -2.11 -4.32 -31.59
C GLN A 248 -3.20 -3.80 -30.65
N PRO A 249 -3.51 -4.53 -29.57
CA PRO A 249 -4.33 -3.99 -28.49
C PRO A 249 -3.57 -2.95 -27.70
N THR A 250 -4.30 -2.03 -27.08
CA THR A 250 -3.70 -0.92 -26.35
C THR A 250 -3.39 -1.30 -24.90
N HIS A 251 -2.36 -0.66 -24.33
CA HIS A 251 -1.95 -0.93 -22.94
C HIS A 251 -3.05 -0.65 -21.93
N ARG A 252 -3.91 0.35 -22.17
CA ARG A 252 -5.04 0.68 -21.30
C ARG A 252 -6.07 -0.45 -21.25
N ALA A 253 -6.44 -1.00 -22.40
CA ALA A 253 -7.35 -2.14 -22.48
C ALA A 253 -6.77 -3.37 -21.75
N LEU A 254 -5.50 -3.68 -21.99
CA LEU A 254 -4.81 -4.79 -21.34
C LEU A 254 -4.70 -4.60 -19.82
N ALA A 255 -4.37 -3.39 -19.36
CA ALA A 255 -4.30 -3.06 -17.94
C ALA A 255 -5.66 -3.24 -17.25
N ALA A 256 -6.77 -2.85 -17.90
CA ALA A 256 -8.12 -3.06 -17.38
C ALA A 256 -8.47 -4.56 -17.24
N LEU A 257 -8.12 -5.37 -18.24
CA LEU A 257 -8.32 -6.83 -18.17
C LEU A 257 -7.48 -7.48 -17.07
N LEU A 258 -6.18 -7.15 -17.00
CA LEU A 258 -5.26 -7.65 -15.96
C LEU A 258 -5.74 -7.26 -14.56
N GLN A 259 -6.21 -6.03 -14.38
CA GLN A 259 -6.77 -5.55 -13.11
C GLN A 259 -8.05 -6.31 -12.73
N THR A 260 -8.83 -6.80 -13.69
CA THR A 260 -10.00 -7.65 -13.45
C THR A 260 -9.58 -9.04 -12.96
N HIS A 261 -8.59 -9.67 -13.61
CA HIS A 261 -8.06 -10.96 -13.14
C HIS A 261 -7.40 -10.85 -11.75
N ARG A 262 -6.72 -9.73 -11.46
CA ARG A 262 -6.22 -9.42 -10.11
C ARG A 262 -7.35 -9.36 -9.08
N ARG A 263 -8.45 -8.64 -9.37
CA ARG A 263 -9.62 -8.54 -8.47
C ARG A 263 -10.22 -9.92 -8.19
N ARG A 264 -10.30 -10.76 -9.23
CA ARG A 264 -10.75 -12.16 -9.14
C ARG A 264 -9.76 -13.12 -8.50
N ARG A 265 -8.52 -12.68 -8.21
CA ARG A 265 -7.43 -13.51 -7.71
C ARG A 265 -7.12 -14.72 -8.62
N ASN A 266 -7.36 -14.58 -9.92
CA ASN A 266 -7.13 -15.64 -10.88
C ASN A 266 -5.73 -15.48 -11.50
N VAL A 267 -4.71 -16.01 -10.81
CA VAL A 267 -3.30 -15.95 -11.24
C VAL A 267 -3.11 -16.63 -12.60
N PRO A 268 -3.64 -17.85 -12.86
CA PRO A 268 -3.45 -18.50 -14.16
C PRO A 268 -4.00 -17.69 -15.34
N ALA A 269 -5.21 -17.13 -15.20
CA ALA A 269 -5.80 -16.31 -16.26
C ALA A 269 -5.04 -14.99 -16.48
N LEU A 270 -4.52 -14.39 -15.39
CA LEU A 270 -3.66 -13.22 -15.50
C LEU A 270 -2.37 -13.54 -16.28
N LEU A 271 -1.72 -14.67 -15.98
CA LEU A 271 -0.51 -15.12 -16.68
C LEU A 271 -0.80 -15.50 -18.15
N ALA A 272 -1.99 -16.02 -18.45
CA ALA A 272 -2.42 -16.26 -19.83
C ALA A 272 -2.50 -14.95 -20.64
N VAL A 273 -3.06 -13.88 -20.06
CA VAL A 273 -3.09 -12.56 -20.72
C VAL A 273 -1.67 -12.01 -20.95
N VAL A 274 -0.76 -12.24 -20.00
CA VAL A 274 0.66 -11.85 -20.16
C VAL A 274 1.33 -12.63 -21.30
N LYS A 275 1.08 -13.96 -21.37
CA LYS A 275 1.53 -14.80 -22.49
C LYS A 275 1.00 -14.28 -23.82
N ASP A 276 -0.27 -13.88 -23.86
CA ASP A 276 -0.90 -13.33 -25.04
C ASP A 276 -0.27 -12.00 -25.46
N MET A 277 -0.05 -11.06 -24.52
CA MET A 277 0.66 -9.80 -24.77
C MET A 277 2.00 -10.03 -25.47
N ARG A 278 2.76 -11.03 -25.03
CA ARG A 278 4.01 -11.43 -25.69
C ARG A 278 3.77 -11.93 -27.11
N THR A 279 2.84 -12.86 -27.32
CA THR A 279 2.54 -13.36 -28.67
C THR A 279 2.05 -12.25 -29.60
N TRP A 280 1.52 -11.16 -29.04
CA TRP A 280 1.05 -9.98 -29.76
C TRP A 280 2.15 -8.94 -29.98
N GLY A 281 3.34 -9.14 -29.39
CA GLY A 281 4.45 -8.20 -29.44
C GLY A 281 4.17 -6.90 -28.68
N VAL A 282 3.26 -6.93 -27.70
CA VAL A 282 2.90 -5.77 -26.89
C VAL A 282 3.73 -5.75 -25.61
N GLY A 283 4.48 -4.66 -25.43
CA GLY A 283 5.32 -4.50 -24.26
C GLY A 283 4.58 -4.22 -22.95
N HIS A 284 5.28 -4.39 -21.84
CA HIS A 284 4.78 -3.96 -20.54
C HIS A 284 5.05 -2.47 -20.30
N THR A 285 4.02 -1.79 -19.80
CA THR A 285 4.08 -0.45 -19.21
C THR A 285 3.83 -0.54 -17.70
N THR A 286 4.13 0.52 -16.97
CA THR A 286 3.84 0.65 -15.53
C THR A 286 2.38 0.30 -15.19
N GLU A 287 1.43 0.70 -16.04
CA GLU A 287 0.00 0.40 -15.87
C GLU A 287 -0.32 -1.10 -15.98
N THR A 288 0.33 -1.80 -16.91
CA THR A 288 0.16 -3.26 -17.07
C THR A 288 0.94 -4.07 -16.03
N LEU A 289 2.05 -3.54 -15.52
CA LEU A 289 2.88 -4.22 -14.51
C LEU A 289 2.25 -4.18 -13.12
N ARG A 290 1.60 -3.06 -12.74
CA ARG A 290 0.93 -2.91 -11.44
C ARG A 290 0.02 -4.10 -11.10
N PRO A 291 -0.98 -4.48 -11.93
CA PRO A 291 -1.86 -5.60 -11.59
C PRO A 291 -1.12 -6.94 -11.53
N VAL A 292 -0.06 -7.13 -12.32
CA VAL A 292 0.75 -8.35 -12.33
C VAL A 292 1.54 -8.49 -11.04
N LEU A 293 2.37 -7.50 -10.70
CA LEU A 293 3.22 -7.51 -9.50
C LEU A 293 2.38 -7.63 -8.23
N LEU A 294 1.27 -6.88 -8.13
CA LEU A 294 0.38 -6.96 -6.96
C LEU A 294 -0.36 -8.29 -6.87
N THR A 295 -0.57 -9.00 -7.98
CA THR A 295 -1.16 -10.35 -7.95
C THR A 295 -0.15 -11.37 -7.43
N LEU A 296 1.11 -11.31 -7.90
CA LEU A 296 2.19 -12.17 -7.41
C LEU A 296 2.45 -11.94 -5.92
N ALA A 297 2.51 -10.68 -5.48
CA ALA A 297 2.67 -10.34 -4.07
C ALA A 297 1.51 -10.85 -3.21
N ARG A 298 0.26 -10.71 -3.67
CA ARG A 298 -0.92 -11.22 -2.96
C ARG A 298 -0.97 -12.74 -2.88
N ALA A 299 -0.47 -13.42 -3.92
CA ALA A 299 -0.28 -14.87 -3.97
C ALA A 299 0.94 -15.35 -3.17
N ASN A 300 1.68 -14.42 -2.53
CA ASN A 300 2.89 -14.69 -1.76
C ASN A 300 4.03 -15.34 -2.58
N MET A 301 4.11 -15.02 -3.87
CA MET A 301 5.08 -15.62 -4.81
C MET A 301 6.29 -14.69 -5.00
N LEU A 302 7.29 -14.79 -4.13
CA LEU A 302 8.50 -13.96 -4.19
C LEU A 302 9.35 -14.21 -5.44
N GLU A 303 9.73 -15.46 -5.72
CA GLU A 303 10.64 -15.79 -6.83
C GLU A 303 10.09 -15.31 -8.19
N PRO A 304 8.82 -15.58 -8.56
CA PRO A 304 8.19 -14.95 -9.72
C PRO A 304 8.27 -13.43 -9.75
N LEU A 305 7.97 -12.78 -8.63
CA LEU A 305 7.97 -11.34 -8.54
C LEU A 305 9.38 -10.77 -8.76
N GLU A 306 10.39 -11.39 -8.16
CA GLU A 306 11.79 -11.00 -8.32
C GLU A 306 12.23 -11.10 -9.79
N LYS A 307 11.92 -12.21 -10.47
CA LYS A 307 12.21 -12.40 -11.90
C LYS A 307 11.59 -11.28 -12.74
N VAL A 308 10.30 -10.98 -12.52
CA VAL A 308 9.59 -9.94 -13.26
C VAL A 308 10.22 -8.57 -13.02
N VAL A 309 10.51 -8.24 -11.77
CA VAL A 309 11.11 -6.95 -11.41
C VAL A 309 12.50 -6.79 -12.04
N LYS A 310 13.35 -7.81 -11.94
CA LYS A 310 14.70 -7.80 -12.52
C LYS A 310 14.66 -7.55 -14.03
N LEU A 311 13.84 -8.32 -14.74
CA LEU A 311 13.70 -8.21 -16.20
C LEU A 311 13.06 -6.88 -16.62
N THR A 312 12.14 -6.34 -15.82
CA THR A 312 11.57 -5.01 -16.05
C THR A 312 12.63 -3.92 -16.01
N TYR A 313 13.53 -3.95 -15.02
CA TYR A 313 14.66 -3.01 -14.94
C TYR A 313 15.70 -3.23 -16.04
N GLU A 314 16.00 -4.48 -16.43
CA GLU A 314 16.88 -4.80 -17.56
C GLU A 314 16.35 -4.21 -18.88
N HIS A 315 15.03 -4.05 -19.02
CA HIS A 315 14.37 -3.43 -20.17
C HIS A 315 14.11 -1.92 -20.01
N VAL A 316 14.72 -1.28 -19.01
CA VAL A 316 14.63 0.17 -18.77
C VAL A 316 13.19 0.65 -18.56
N VAL A 317 12.31 -0.23 -18.08
CA VAL A 317 10.97 0.15 -17.64
C VAL A 317 11.05 0.45 -16.16
N ASP A 318 10.74 1.69 -15.78
CA ASP A 318 10.76 2.07 -14.37
C ASP A 318 9.49 1.57 -13.66
N ILE A 319 9.69 0.99 -12.47
CA ILE A 319 8.61 0.51 -11.61
C ILE A 319 8.35 1.59 -10.57
N ASP A 320 7.16 2.18 -10.65
CA ASP A 320 6.70 3.18 -9.70
C ASP A 320 6.81 2.64 -8.26
N ALA A 321 7.47 3.42 -7.41
CA ALA A 321 7.65 3.14 -5.98
C ALA A 321 6.33 2.82 -5.25
N ALA A 322 5.21 3.41 -5.68
CA ALA A 322 3.88 3.07 -5.15
C ALA A 322 3.53 1.59 -5.35
N ILE A 323 3.89 1.00 -6.49
CA ILE A 323 3.64 -0.43 -6.78
C ILE A 323 4.48 -1.31 -5.86
N LEU A 324 5.76 -0.97 -5.68
CA LEU A 324 6.66 -1.70 -4.78
C LEU A 324 6.18 -1.64 -3.33
N THR A 325 5.68 -0.47 -2.92
CA THR A 325 5.14 -0.22 -1.56
C THR A 325 3.87 -1.02 -1.32
N ASP A 326 2.94 -1.01 -2.28
CA ASP A 326 1.71 -1.82 -2.23
C ASP A 326 2.04 -3.33 -2.20
N ALA A 327 3.04 -3.77 -2.97
CA ALA A 327 3.50 -5.16 -2.96
C ALA A 327 4.08 -5.55 -1.60
N ALA A 328 4.90 -4.68 -0.99
CA ALA A 328 5.44 -4.89 0.35
C ALA A 328 4.31 -5.03 1.37
N GLY A 329 3.27 -4.18 1.29
CA GLY A 329 2.07 -4.30 2.13
C GLY A 329 1.36 -5.66 2.00
N GLN A 330 1.26 -6.22 0.78
CA GLN A 330 0.70 -7.56 0.58
C GLN A 330 1.56 -8.67 1.22
N PHE A 331 2.88 -8.59 1.07
CA PHE A 331 3.80 -9.57 1.68
C PHE A 331 3.84 -9.46 3.20
N THR A 332 3.78 -8.26 3.76
CA THR A 332 3.68 -8.03 5.20
C THR A 332 2.43 -8.70 5.78
N GLN A 333 1.27 -8.58 5.12
CA GLN A 333 0.04 -9.25 5.56
C GLN A 333 0.16 -10.78 5.58
N ARG A 334 1.13 -11.34 4.85
CA ARG A 334 1.44 -12.78 4.82
C ARG A 334 2.62 -13.17 5.71
N GLY A 335 3.26 -12.22 6.38
CA GLY A 335 4.46 -12.49 7.18
C GLY A 335 5.69 -12.88 6.36
N ASN A 336 5.73 -12.55 5.06
CA ASN A 336 6.86 -12.91 4.19
C ASN A 336 7.97 -11.86 4.29
N GLU A 337 8.84 -12.07 5.28
CA GLU A 337 9.95 -11.17 5.59
C GLU A 337 10.98 -11.05 4.46
N ALA A 338 11.35 -12.18 3.85
CA ALA A 338 12.32 -12.21 2.75
C ALA A 338 11.86 -11.35 1.56
N ALA A 339 10.56 -11.37 1.24
CA ALA A 339 10.01 -10.57 0.17
C ALA A 339 10.02 -9.06 0.48
N VAL A 340 9.72 -8.68 1.72
CA VAL A 340 9.78 -7.27 2.14
C VAL A 340 11.22 -6.78 2.15
N GLU A 341 12.19 -7.60 2.57
CA GLU A 341 13.61 -7.25 2.49
C GLU A 341 14.09 -7.08 1.05
N TYR A 342 13.67 -7.97 0.14
CA TYR A 342 13.95 -7.82 -1.29
C TYR A 342 13.40 -6.49 -1.84
N LEU A 343 12.12 -6.20 -1.59
CA LEU A 343 11.49 -4.97 -2.03
C LEU A 343 12.10 -3.72 -1.37
N TYR A 344 12.59 -3.85 -0.14
CA TYR A 344 13.30 -2.78 0.56
C TYR A 344 14.60 -2.39 -0.18
N LYS A 345 15.37 -3.37 -0.65
CA LYS A 345 16.59 -3.10 -1.44
C LYS A 345 16.26 -2.28 -2.70
N LEU A 346 15.09 -2.49 -3.28
CA LEU A 346 14.62 -1.73 -4.45
C LEU A 346 14.12 -0.33 -4.08
N ILE A 347 13.37 -0.18 -2.99
CA ILE A 347 12.81 1.12 -2.60
C ILE A 347 13.89 2.12 -2.19
N VAL A 348 15.01 1.63 -1.67
CA VAL A 348 16.18 2.45 -1.32
C VAL A 348 16.73 3.21 -2.54
N TYR A 349 16.67 2.64 -3.75
CA TYR A 349 17.06 3.36 -4.97
C TYR A 349 16.09 4.51 -5.30
N HIS A 350 14.82 4.36 -4.93
CA HIS A 350 13.76 5.34 -5.15
C HIS A 350 13.67 6.40 -4.06
N MET A 351 14.55 6.35 -3.05
CA MET A 351 14.50 7.20 -1.86
C MET A 351 14.30 8.71 -2.14
N PRO A 352 14.98 9.32 -3.14
CA PRO A 352 14.80 10.74 -3.46
C PRO A 352 13.38 11.10 -3.91
N HIS A 353 12.59 10.11 -4.37
CA HIS A 353 11.28 10.29 -4.96
C HIS A 353 10.13 9.84 -4.04
N LEU A 354 10.43 9.22 -2.88
CA LEU A 354 9.40 8.71 -1.97
C LEU A 354 8.63 9.83 -1.28
N THR A 355 7.32 9.83 -1.43
CA THR A 355 6.43 10.74 -0.71
C THR A 355 6.25 10.29 0.75
N THR A 356 5.85 11.20 1.62
CA THR A 356 5.58 10.91 3.04
C THR A 356 4.59 9.74 3.24
N PRO A 357 3.46 9.65 2.50
CA PRO A 357 2.56 8.51 2.65
C PRO A 357 3.19 7.15 2.28
N LEU A 358 4.07 7.12 1.28
CA LEU A 358 4.79 5.90 0.92
C LEU A 358 5.78 5.50 2.01
N LEU A 359 6.52 6.48 2.58
CA LEU A 359 7.43 6.23 3.70
C LEU A 359 6.67 5.69 4.91
N GLU A 360 5.53 6.27 5.27
CA GLU A 360 4.71 5.75 6.38
C GLU A 360 4.24 4.32 6.12
N ALA A 361 3.82 4.00 4.90
CA ALA A 361 3.44 2.64 4.53
C ALA A 361 4.61 1.66 4.70
N TRP A 362 5.83 2.07 4.35
CA TRP A 362 7.04 1.28 4.57
C TRP A 362 7.36 1.07 6.05
N PHE A 363 7.30 2.12 6.87
CA PHE A 363 7.50 1.95 8.31
C PHE A 363 6.46 1.01 8.92
N ARG A 364 5.18 1.12 8.53
CA ARG A 364 4.15 0.18 8.98
C ARG A 364 4.45 -1.26 8.52
N ALA A 365 4.86 -1.44 7.27
CA ALA A 365 5.17 -2.74 6.69
C ALA A 365 6.33 -3.44 7.43
N VAL A 366 7.39 -2.69 7.72
CA VAL A 366 8.58 -3.15 8.43
C VAL A 366 8.30 -3.38 9.91
N GLY A 367 7.55 -2.49 10.55
CA GLY A 367 7.17 -2.63 11.95
C GLY A 367 6.27 -3.84 12.21
N ALA A 368 5.34 -4.15 11.32
CA ALA A 368 4.50 -5.34 11.41
C ALA A 368 5.30 -6.66 11.33
N LEU A 369 6.45 -6.64 10.64
CA LEU A 369 7.39 -7.77 10.59
C LEU A 369 8.43 -7.75 11.71
N LYS A 370 8.37 -6.77 12.62
CA LYS A 370 9.34 -6.56 13.71
C LYS A 370 10.78 -6.37 13.24
N ARG A 371 10.96 -5.89 12.00
CA ARG A 371 12.28 -5.61 11.40
C ARG A 371 12.76 -4.19 11.71
N SER A 372 12.92 -3.90 13.00
CA SER A 372 13.35 -2.57 13.48
C SER A 372 14.70 -2.12 12.91
N ASP A 373 15.55 -3.06 12.47
CA ASP A 373 16.79 -2.82 11.74
C ASP A 373 16.56 -2.11 10.40
N LEU A 374 15.60 -2.60 9.60
CA LEU A 374 15.22 -1.99 8.33
C LEU A 374 14.51 -0.65 8.54
N GLY A 375 13.74 -0.53 9.62
CA GLY A 375 13.08 0.72 10.00
C GLY A 375 14.11 1.80 10.32
N LEU A 376 15.12 1.46 11.12
CA LEU A 376 16.20 2.38 11.44
C LEU A 376 17.05 2.75 10.22
N ASP A 377 17.37 1.80 9.34
CA ASP A 377 18.10 2.10 8.09
C ASP A 377 17.28 3.05 7.19
N LEU A 378 15.97 2.82 7.07
CA LEU A 378 15.08 3.71 6.32
C LEU A 378 15.06 5.12 6.91
N PHE A 379 14.97 5.23 8.23
CA PHE A 379 15.00 6.50 8.95
C PHE A 379 16.32 7.26 8.69
N ARG A 380 17.46 6.59 8.81
CA ARG A 380 18.78 7.20 8.53
C ARG A 380 18.90 7.69 7.09
N ARG A 381 18.38 6.92 6.13
CA ARG A 381 18.32 7.34 4.72
C ARG A 381 17.40 8.55 4.53
N MET A 382 16.29 8.63 5.25
CA MET A 382 15.42 9.83 5.22
C MET A 382 16.17 11.07 5.68
N VAL A 383 16.91 10.97 6.79
CA VAL A 383 17.75 12.05 7.33
C VAL A 383 18.80 12.46 6.28
N HIS A 384 19.51 11.47 5.72
CA HIS A 384 20.55 11.71 4.71
C HIS A 384 20.02 12.44 3.47
N HIS A 385 18.85 12.03 2.97
CA HIS A 385 18.20 12.64 1.81
C HIS A 385 17.34 13.87 2.15
N GLN A 386 17.39 14.36 3.39
CA GLN A 386 16.62 15.51 3.87
C GLN A 386 15.12 15.41 3.52
N ARG A 387 14.57 14.19 3.64
CA ARG A 387 13.14 13.97 3.38
C ARG A 387 12.31 14.66 4.47
N PRO A 388 11.12 15.19 4.12
CA PRO A 388 10.27 15.82 5.11
C PRO A 388 9.84 14.79 6.16
N PHE A 389 10.11 15.11 7.43
CA PHE A 389 9.58 14.37 8.55
C PHE A 389 8.18 14.85 8.91
N ASN A 390 7.38 13.94 9.45
CA ASN A 390 6.20 14.29 10.20
C ASN A 390 6.22 13.50 11.52
N GLU A 391 5.44 13.96 12.47
CA GLU A 391 5.33 13.33 13.78
C GLU A 391 4.86 11.86 13.73
N PRO A 392 3.86 11.47 12.91
CA PRO A 392 3.47 10.07 12.75
C PRO A 392 4.62 9.13 12.35
N LEU A 393 5.53 9.57 11.48
CA LEU A 393 6.71 8.79 11.09
C LEU A 393 7.63 8.54 12.27
N PHE A 394 7.89 9.57 13.08
CA PHE A 394 8.71 9.42 14.28
C PHE A 394 8.06 8.46 15.28
N GLU A 395 6.76 8.56 15.51
CA GLU A 395 6.04 7.65 16.40
C GLU A 395 6.10 6.20 15.90
N LEU A 396 5.99 5.98 14.59
CA LEU A 396 6.15 4.65 13.99
C LEU A 396 7.54 4.06 14.22
N VAL A 397 8.60 4.85 13.99
CA VAL A 397 9.99 4.42 14.21
C VAL A 397 10.24 4.14 15.69
N LEU A 398 9.83 5.05 16.56
CA LEU A 398 10.02 4.92 18.00
C LEU A 398 9.29 3.71 18.56
N GLY A 399 8.04 3.47 18.14
CA GLY A 399 7.31 2.27 18.52
C GLY A 399 8.07 1.00 18.17
N GLN A 400 8.61 0.91 16.95
CA GLN A 400 9.41 -0.23 16.51
C GLN A 400 10.68 -0.44 17.33
N LEU A 401 11.38 0.64 17.66
CA LEU A 401 12.62 0.56 18.44
C LEU A 401 12.37 0.22 19.91
N VAL A 402 11.27 0.71 20.49
CA VAL A 402 10.83 0.37 21.86
C VAL A 402 10.48 -1.11 21.95
N ASP A 403 9.75 -1.64 20.97
CA ASP A 403 9.40 -3.05 20.88
C ASP A 403 10.65 -3.94 20.73
N ALA A 404 11.61 -3.50 19.92
CA ALA A 404 12.90 -4.18 19.74
C ALA A 404 13.88 -3.96 20.92
N ARG A 405 13.54 -3.09 21.88
CA ARG A 405 14.41 -2.67 22.99
C ARG A 405 15.76 -2.09 22.52
N ASN A 406 15.77 -1.45 21.36
CA ASN A 406 16.97 -0.82 20.82
C ASN A 406 17.11 0.62 21.36
N TYR A 407 17.44 0.72 22.63
CA TYR A 407 17.54 2.00 23.34
C TYR A 407 18.64 2.92 22.78
N VAL A 408 19.65 2.35 22.12
CA VAL A 408 20.71 3.13 21.44
C VAL A 408 20.12 3.96 20.30
N ALA A 409 19.36 3.31 19.44
CA ALA A 409 18.70 3.96 18.31
C ALA A 409 17.59 4.93 18.74
N ILE A 410 16.92 4.69 19.87
CA ILE A 410 15.89 5.61 20.37
C ILE A 410 16.50 6.99 20.68
N SER A 411 17.68 7.04 21.29
CA SER A 411 18.38 8.31 21.53
C SER A 411 18.80 9.00 20.23
N GLU A 412 19.26 8.25 19.22
CA GLU A 412 19.58 8.81 17.89
C GLU A 412 18.34 9.46 17.25
N VAL A 413 17.19 8.78 17.32
CA VAL A 413 15.92 9.32 16.81
C VAL A 413 15.45 10.53 17.63
N HIS A 414 15.72 10.55 18.95
CA HIS A 414 15.40 11.71 19.81
C HIS A 414 16.13 12.97 19.40
N GLU A 415 17.45 12.87 19.15
CA GLU A 415 18.26 14.01 18.72
C GLU A 415 17.75 14.59 17.40
N GLU A 416 17.37 13.73 16.45
CA GLU A 416 16.77 14.16 15.19
C GLU A 416 15.38 14.77 15.40
N TYR A 417 14.55 14.22 16.27
CA TYR A 417 13.23 14.77 16.61
C TYR A 417 13.31 16.21 17.12
N ILE A 418 14.24 16.46 18.05
CA ILE A 418 14.53 17.82 18.57
C ILE A 418 15.10 18.71 17.46
N ARG A 419 16.04 18.21 16.65
CA ARG A 419 16.67 18.95 15.55
C ARG A 419 15.65 19.45 14.53
N GLN A 420 14.64 18.65 14.23
CA GLN A 420 13.53 19.00 13.35
C GLN A 420 12.51 19.95 14.01
N GLY A 421 12.65 20.23 15.31
CA GLY A 421 11.81 21.18 16.04
C GLY A 421 10.43 20.65 16.40
N PHE A 422 10.26 19.33 16.49
CA PHE A 422 9.00 18.75 16.97
C PHE A 422 8.88 18.89 18.49
N ASP A 423 7.67 19.18 18.95
CA ASP A 423 7.34 19.23 20.38
C ASP A 423 7.06 17.82 20.91
N LEU A 424 7.54 17.49 22.10
CA LEU A 424 7.33 16.17 22.69
C LEU A 424 5.84 15.86 22.88
N THR A 425 5.36 14.78 22.24
CA THR A 425 4.07 14.16 22.55
C THR A 425 4.18 13.23 23.73
N ILE A 426 3.02 12.81 24.24
CA ILE A 426 2.97 11.81 25.30
C ILE A 426 3.61 10.49 24.84
N GLY A 427 3.43 10.12 23.57
CA GLY A 427 4.01 8.91 23.01
C GLY A 427 5.53 8.99 22.95
N THR A 428 6.07 10.08 22.38
CA THR A 428 7.51 10.26 22.18
C THR A 428 8.25 10.47 23.50
N TRP A 429 7.72 11.31 24.42
CA TRP A 429 8.28 11.49 25.76
C TRP A 429 8.42 10.15 26.52
N ARG A 430 7.38 9.30 26.50
CA ARG A 430 7.42 7.99 27.16
C ARG A 430 8.51 7.09 26.57
N ALA A 431 8.61 7.03 25.25
CA ALA A 431 9.62 6.22 24.57
C ALA A 431 11.05 6.67 24.92
N PHE A 432 11.29 7.98 24.94
CA PHE A 432 12.59 8.54 25.30
C PHE A 432 12.93 8.34 26.78
N LEU A 433 11.97 8.52 27.69
CA LEU A 433 12.20 8.30 29.12
C LEU A 433 12.48 6.83 29.42
N GLU A 434 11.76 5.90 28.78
CA GLU A 434 12.05 4.48 28.91
C GLU A 434 13.47 4.16 28.41
N ALA A 435 13.88 4.71 27.26
CA ALA A 435 15.23 4.50 26.74
C ALA A 435 16.32 5.09 27.64
N ALA A 436 16.14 6.31 28.13
CA ALA A 436 17.07 6.95 29.04
C ALA A 436 17.21 6.17 30.35
N ALA A 437 16.08 5.73 30.93
CA ALA A 437 16.05 4.90 32.13
C ALA A 437 16.76 3.55 31.95
N GLN A 438 16.64 2.92 30.78
CA GLN A 438 17.28 1.63 30.51
C GLN A 438 18.78 1.74 30.22
N ARG A 439 19.23 2.88 29.66
CA ARG A 439 20.65 3.18 29.45
C ARG A 439 21.36 3.75 30.67
N GLY A 440 20.61 4.30 31.63
CA GLY A 440 21.17 5.01 32.77
C GLY A 440 21.65 6.42 32.44
N ASP A 441 21.09 7.06 31.41
CA ASP A 441 21.43 8.43 31.02
C ASP A 441 20.76 9.42 31.98
N VAL A 442 21.47 9.74 33.07
CA VAL A 442 20.97 10.56 34.18
C VAL A 442 20.57 11.96 33.73
N ASP A 443 21.34 12.56 32.82
CA ASP A 443 21.06 13.90 32.31
C ASP A 443 19.77 13.93 31.50
N GLN A 444 19.59 12.94 30.62
CA GLN A 444 18.38 12.81 29.82
C GLN A 444 17.15 12.46 30.69
N ILE A 445 17.31 11.59 31.70
CA ILE A 445 16.25 11.30 32.69
C ILE A 445 15.82 12.58 33.39
N ASN A 446 16.76 13.35 33.92
CA ASN A 446 16.47 14.58 34.66
C ASN A 446 15.77 15.63 33.77
N LEU A 447 16.20 15.77 32.52
CA LEU A 447 15.57 16.65 31.54
C LEU A 447 14.12 16.23 31.26
N LEU A 448 13.89 14.95 31.02
CA LEU A 448 12.55 14.42 30.71
C LEU A 448 11.61 14.44 31.92
N LEU A 449 12.12 14.27 33.13
CA LEU A 449 11.34 14.38 34.37
C LEU A 449 11.09 15.83 34.81
N ALA A 450 11.80 16.81 34.23
CA ALA A 450 11.59 18.24 34.51
C ALA A 450 10.39 18.86 33.78
N VAL A 451 9.76 18.11 32.86
CA VAL A 451 8.55 18.55 32.15
C VAL A 451 7.41 18.79 33.16
N PRO A 452 6.54 19.81 33.00
CA PRO A 452 5.52 20.12 34.00
C PRO A 452 4.51 18.99 34.23
N GLU A 453 4.12 18.82 35.49
CA GLU A 453 3.13 17.83 35.94
C GLU A 453 1.78 18.05 35.24
N GLY A 454 1.10 16.95 34.88
CA GLY A 454 -0.25 16.98 34.28
C GLY A 454 -0.33 16.90 32.76
N LEU A 455 0.77 17.13 32.03
CA LEU A 455 0.77 16.98 30.56
C LEU A 455 0.93 15.52 30.09
N PHE A 456 1.63 14.69 30.88
CA PHE A 456 2.13 13.38 30.41
C PHE A 456 1.90 12.21 31.39
N MET A 457 0.76 12.17 32.10
CA MET A 457 0.46 11.04 32.99
C MET A 457 0.48 9.68 32.27
N LEU A 458 1.14 8.68 32.86
CA LEU A 458 1.23 7.34 32.32
C LEU A 458 -0.04 6.54 32.59
N ARG A 459 -0.60 5.93 31.53
CA ARG A 459 -1.80 5.08 31.61
C ARG A 459 -1.50 3.58 31.57
N SER A 460 -0.24 3.19 31.36
CA SER A 460 0.16 1.78 31.23
C SER A 460 1.02 1.34 32.42
N PRO A 461 0.51 0.48 33.32
CA PRO A 461 1.28 -0.04 34.46
C PRO A 461 2.53 -0.79 34.02
N PHE A 462 2.47 -1.49 32.89
CA PHE A 462 3.60 -2.22 32.33
C PHE A 462 4.78 -1.29 31.97
N GLN A 463 4.48 -0.13 31.40
CA GLN A 463 5.51 0.86 31.06
C GLN A 463 6.10 1.51 32.31
N ALA A 464 5.26 1.88 33.28
CA ALA A 464 5.73 2.40 34.57
C ALA A 464 6.71 1.43 35.25
N ASN A 465 6.39 0.12 35.24
CA ASN A 465 7.28 -0.91 35.77
C ASN A 465 8.64 -0.96 35.06
N ARG A 466 8.66 -0.83 33.73
CA ARG A 466 9.92 -0.85 32.95
C ARG A 466 10.78 0.37 33.24
N ILE A 467 10.18 1.56 33.34
CA ILE A 467 10.91 2.80 33.64
C ILE A 467 11.52 2.70 35.04
N VAL A 468 10.72 2.34 36.05
CA VAL A 468 11.19 2.20 37.44
C VAL A 468 12.27 1.13 37.55
N ALA A 469 12.10 -0.03 36.93
CA ALA A 469 13.12 -1.08 36.91
C ALA A 469 14.44 -0.60 36.28
N GLY A 470 14.37 0.16 35.17
CA GLY A 470 15.54 0.77 34.55
C GLY A 470 16.26 1.73 35.49
N LEU A 471 15.51 2.66 36.11
CA LEU A 471 16.06 3.62 37.07
C LEU A 471 16.74 2.92 38.25
N LEU A 472 16.12 1.88 38.80
CA LEU A 472 16.68 1.12 39.92
C LEU A 472 17.93 0.33 39.54
N ASN A 473 17.97 -0.28 38.35
CA ASN A 473 19.17 -0.99 37.87
C ASN A 473 20.39 -0.07 37.76
N HIS A 474 20.18 1.23 37.54
CA HIS A 474 21.22 2.26 37.47
C HIS A 474 21.34 3.09 38.76
N LYS A 475 20.77 2.60 39.88
CA LYS A 475 20.82 3.23 41.21
C LYS A 475 20.25 4.65 41.25
N GLN A 476 19.33 4.99 40.35
CA GLN A 476 18.67 6.29 40.27
C GLN A 476 17.40 6.31 41.14
N VAL A 477 17.56 6.07 42.45
CA VAL A 477 16.44 5.89 43.39
C VAL A 477 15.56 7.13 43.50
N HIS A 478 16.16 8.32 43.63
CA HIS A 478 15.42 9.58 43.70
C HIS A 478 14.57 9.82 42.45
N SER A 479 15.14 9.59 41.26
CA SER A 479 14.42 9.71 39.99
C SER A 479 13.28 8.70 39.89
N ALA A 480 13.46 7.48 40.40
CA ALA A 480 12.41 6.46 40.44
C ALA A 480 11.24 6.88 41.36
N VAL A 481 11.53 7.39 42.56
CA VAL A 481 10.49 7.89 43.48
C VAL A 481 9.78 9.10 42.90
N ARG A 482 10.50 10.10 42.40
CA ARG A 482 9.92 11.27 41.74
C ARG A 482 9.04 10.87 40.55
N PHE A 483 9.49 9.90 39.76
CA PHE A 483 8.70 9.40 38.64
C PHE A 483 7.38 8.78 39.10
N LEU A 484 7.42 7.96 40.15
CA LEU A 484 6.24 7.32 40.72
C LEU A 484 5.27 8.32 41.36
N ASP A 485 5.78 9.31 42.07
CA ASP A 485 4.96 10.30 42.78
C ASP A 485 4.25 11.25 41.81
N VAL A 486 4.95 11.69 40.75
CA VAL A 486 4.48 12.75 39.86
C VAL A 486 3.74 12.22 38.63
N TRP A 487 4.20 11.10 38.06
CA TRP A 487 3.78 10.69 36.70
C TRP A 487 2.95 9.41 36.65
N VAL A 488 2.85 8.69 37.77
CA VAL A 488 2.12 7.44 37.89
C VAL A 488 0.89 7.66 38.78
N PRO A 489 -0.32 7.40 38.28
CA PRO A 489 -1.53 7.53 39.09
C PRO A 489 -1.49 6.66 40.36
N ASN A 490 -2.03 7.17 41.47
CA ASN A 490 -2.01 6.50 42.78
C ASN A 490 -2.68 5.11 42.81
N ASP A 491 -3.50 4.77 41.82
CA ASP A 491 -4.17 3.49 41.66
C ASP A 491 -3.35 2.44 40.89
N PHE A 492 -2.13 2.79 40.44
CA PHE A 492 -1.27 1.87 39.71
C PHE A 492 -0.65 0.81 40.62
N PHE A 493 -0.65 -0.42 40.12
CA PHE A 493 -0.03 -1.55 40.80
C PHE A 493 1.37 -1.82 40.26
N LEU A 494 2.38 -1.56 41.07
CA LEU A 494 3.74 -2.03 40.84
C LEU A 494 3.90 -3.48 41.38
N PRO A 495 4.70 -4.33 40.71
CA PRO A 495 5.04 -5.65 41.22
C PRO A 495 5.70 -5.56 42.59
N HIS A 496 5.28 -6.42 43.52
CA HIS A 496 5.82 -6.44 44.89
C HIS A 496 7.35 -6.60 44.93
N SER A 497 7.92 -7.37 43.99
CA SER A 497 9.38 -7.51 43.86
C SER A 497 10.08 -6.20 43.53
N LEU A 498 9.47 -5.37 42.66
CA LEU A 498 10.02 -4.07 42.28
C LEU A 498 9.90 -3.06 43.43
N CYS A 499 8.81 -3.11 44.20
CA CYS A 499 8.68 -2.30 45.43
C CYS A 499 9.71 -2.68 46.49
N ARG A 500 10.04 -3.96 46.64
CA ARG A 500 11.11 -4.40 47.54
C ARG A 500 12.48 -3.92 47.07
N GLN A 501 12.78 -4.08 45.77
CA GLN A 501 14.03 -3.54 45.21
C GLN A 501 14.15 -2.03 45.43
N LEU A 502 13.07 -1.27 45.25
CA LEU A 502 13.04 0.17 45.55
C LEU A 502 13.34 0.45 47.03
N LEU A 503 12.77 -0.35 47.96
CA LEU A 503 13.04 -0.21 49.38
C LEU A 503 14.49 -0.54 49.72
N ASP A 504 15.03 -1.64 49.19
CA ASP A 504 16.40 -2.05 49.43
C ASP A 504 17.37 -0.96 48.94
N GLU A 505 17.19 -0.45 47.72
CA GLU A 505 18.02 0.64 47.20
C GLU A 505 17.82 1.96 47.96
N ALA A 506 16.60 2.30 48.40
CA ALA A 506 16.35 3.49 49.23
C ALA A 506 16.99 3.37 50.62
N THR A 507 17.09 2.16 51.19
CA THR A 507 17.81 1.98 52.46
C THR A 507 19.31 2.20 52.32
N LEU A 508 19.87 1.96 51.13
CA LEU A 508 21.28 2.25 50.84
C LEU A 508 21.58 3.74 50.70
N THR A 509 20.59 4.58 50.40
CA THR A 509 20.78 6.03 50.30
C THR A 509 20.66 6.75 51.64
N GLU A 510 20.22 6.06 52.71
CA GLU A 510 19.97 6.60 54.05
C GLU A 510 18.99 7.80 54.09
N ASP A 511 18.20 8.00 53.04
CA ASP A 511 17.21 9.08 52.94
C ASP A 511 15.88 8.62 53.55
N ALA A 512 15.53 9.21 54.70
CA ALA A 512 14.33 8.85 55.45
C ALA A 512 13.04 9.03 54.63
N GLU A 513 12.94 10.06 53.77
CA GLU A 513 11.75 10.32 52.97
C GLU A 513 11.56 9.25 51.90
N LEU A 514 12.65 8.88 51.20
CA LEU A 514 12.63 7.80 50.21
C LEU A 514 12.29 6.45 50.85
N ILE A 515 12.87 6.16 52.01
CA ILE A 515 12.63 4.92 52.74
C ILE A 515 11.16 4.82 53.16
N ASP A 516 10.57 5.89 53.67
CA ASP A 516 9.18 5.88 54.11
C ASP A 516 8.20 5.79 52.94
N PHE A 517 8.49 6.45 51.82
CA PHE A 517 7.75 6.26 50.57
C PHE A 517 7.80 4.81 50.09
N ALA A 518 8.99 4.22 50.01
CA ALA A 518 9.16 2.83 49.57
C ALA A 518 8.47 1.82 50.51
N LYS A 519 8.55 2.02 51.84
CA LYS A 519 7.81 1.22 52.84
C LYS A 519 6.30 1.30 52.62
N SER A 520 5.77 2.49 52.32
CA SER A 520 4.35 2.69 52.02
C SER A 520 3.91 1.85 50.82
N LEU A 521 4.68 1.88 49.73
CA LEU A 521 4.43 1.08 48.52
C LEU A 521 4.49 -0.43 48.79
N VAL A 522 5.49 -0.90 49.54
CA VAL A 522 5.60 -2.32 49.92
C VAL A 522 4.37 -2.76 50.72
N ARG A 523 3.98 -2.01 51.76
CA ARG A 523 2.78 -2.32 52.57
C ARG A 523 1.50 -2.32 51.73
N PHE A 524 1.37 -1.37 50.80
CA PHE A 524 0.24 -1.30 49.90
C PHE A 524 0.15 -2.54 49.00
N THR A 525 1.26 -2.93 48.36
CA THR A 525 1.30 -4.11 47.48
C THR A 525 1.10 -5.41 48.24
N GLU A 526 1.61 -5.54 49.47
CA GLU A 526 1.36 -6.71 50.34
C GLU A 526 -0.12 -6.87 50.69
N ARG A 527 -0.80 -5.77 51.03
CA ARG A 527 -2.25 -5.79 51.30
C ARG A 527 -3.05 -6.26 50.08
N ILE A 528 -2.69 -5.78 48.89
CA ILE A 528 -3.32 -6.22 47.63
C ILE A 528 -3.02 -7.69 47.36
N HIS A 529 -1.76 -8.11 47.47
CA HIS A 529 -1.35 -9.49 47.23
C HIS A 529 -2.04 -10.48 48.18
N TYR A 530 -2.17 -10.11 49.47
CA TYR A 530 -2.89 -10.90 50.46
C TYR A 530 -4.39 -11.00 50.12
N ARG A 531 -5.03 -9.90 49.71
CA ARG A 531 -6.44 -9.90 49.27
C ARG A 531 -6.66 -10.79 48.05
N LEU A 532 -5.80 -10.70 47.04
CA LEU A 532 -5.89 -11.52 45.82
C LEU A 532 -5.65 -13.00 46.13
N SER A 533 -4.66 -13.32 46.98
CA SER A 533 -4.38 -14.69 47.42
C SER A 533 -5.55 -15.28 48.22
N ALA A 534 -6.17 -14.50 49.11
CA ALA A 534 -7.35 -14.93 49.84
C ALA A 534 -8.56 -15.17 48.91
N GLN A 535 -8.77 -14.31 47.90
CA GLN A 535 -9.80 -14.52 46.89
C GLN A 535 -9.56 -15.79 46.06
N ARG A 536 -8.31 -16.04 45.65
CA ARG A 536 -7.91 -17.24 44.91
C ARG A 536 -8.18 -18.51 45.74
N ARG A 537 -7.74 -18.55 47.00
CA ARG A 537 -8.01 -19.66 47.92
C ARG A 537 -9.51 -19.91 48.10
N ARG A 538 -10.33 -18.85 48.22
CA ARG A 538 -11.80 -18.97 48.29
C ARG A 538 -12.41 -19.54 47.00
N ARG A 539 -11.89 -19.16 45.82
CA ARG A 539 -12.32 -19.73 44.54
C ARG A 539 -11.93 -21.20 44.40
N GLU A 540 -10.69 -21.56 44.74
CA GLU A 540 -10.20 -22.94 44.73
C GLU A 540 -10.97 -23.82 45.72
N GLN A 541 -11.29 -23.32 46.91
CA GLN A 541 -12.18 -24.01 47.86
C GLN A 541 -13.59 -24.22 47.31
N LYS A 542 -14.17 -23.22 46.62
CA LYS A 542 -15.48 -23.37 45.97
C LYS A 542 -15.47 -24.41 44.85
N ILE A 543 -14.41 -24.45 44.04
CA ILE A 543 -14.22 -25.43 42.97
C ILE A 543 -14.08 -26.83 43.56
N ASN A 544 -13.23 -27.02 44.57
CA ASN A 544 -13.01 -28.32 45.20
C ASN A 544 -14.22 -28.82 46.00
N GLN A 545 -15.08 -27.92 46.51
CA GLN A 545 -16.33 -28.28 47.19
C GLN A 545 -17.51 -28.52 46.23
N GLY A 546 -17.43 -28.10 44.96
CA GLY A 546 -18.48 -28.28 43.95
C GLY A 546 -18.82 -29.75 43.67
N PRO A 547 -17.84 -30.61 43.35
CA PRO A 547 -18.06 -32.04 43.10
C PRO A 547 -18.56 -32.80 44.33
N LEU A 548 -18.07 -32.44 45.53
CA LEU A 548 -18.48 -33.06 46.79
C LEU A 548 -19.93 -32.70 47.17
N ARG A 549 -20.38 -31.48 46.85
CA ARG A 549 -21.78 -31.07 47.02
C ARG A 549 -22.72 -31.71 45.99
N GLN A 550 -22.28 -31.94 44.75
CA GLN A 550 -23.07 -32.68 43.75
C GLN A 550 -23.17 -34.17 44.07
N ARG A 551 -22.09 -34.83 44.51
CA ARG A 551 -22.15 -36.23 45.00
C ARG A 551 -23.08 -36.42 46.20
N ARG A 552 -23.08 -35.49 47.16
CA ARG A 552 -24.02 -35.54 48.31
C ARG A 552 -25.48 -35.30 47.91
N ARG A 553 -25.76 -34.62 46.80
CA ARG A 553 -27.12 -34.47 46.26
C ARG A 553 -27.58 -35.70 45.48
N HIS A 554 -26.67 -36.38 44.78
CA HIS A 554 -26.97 -37.66 44.12
C HIS A 554 -27.09 -38.85 45.08
N LEU A 555 -26.49 -38.80 46.27
CA LEU A 555 -26.69 -39.82 47.32
C LEU A 555 -27.97 -39.62 48.16
N LYS A 556 -28.69 -38.51 47.94
CA LYS A 556 -29.97 -38.20 48.60
C LYS A 556 -31.19 -38.30 47.67
N ARG A 557 -30.96 -38.63 46.40
CA ARG A 557 -31.97 -39.08 45.45
C ARG A 557 -31.72 -40.56 45.22
#